data_AF-A0A0F8YB46-F1
#
_entry.id   AF-A0A0F8YB46-F1
#
_cell.length_a   1.000
_cell.length_b   1.000
_cell.length_c   1.000
_cell.angle_alpha   90.00
_cell.angle_beta   90.00
_cell.angle_gamma   90.00
#
_symmetry.space_group_name_H-M   'P 1'
#
loop_
_entity.id
_entity.type
_entity.pdbx_description
1 polymer ?
#
loop_
_entity_poly.entity_id
_entity_poly.type
_entity_poly.pdbx_seq_one_letter_code
_entity_poly.pdbx_strand_id
1 'polypeptide(L)'
;MKVIVCGDRHWIGWAAIKRELERLPSDTVIIHGAAKGADTIAGVLGVRMGLEVRVYPAEWEQFGRAAGAIRNKWMLDARPNLVLAFHNDIRRSRGTANMIGIARKKGVEVKLFED
;
A
#
# COMPACT_ATOMS: atom_id res chain seq x y z
N MET A 1 8.53 -12.90 0.55
CA MET A 1 8.23 -11.82 1.55
C MET A 1 6.83 -11.22 1.31
N LYS A 2 6.15 -10.54 2.25
CA LYS A 2 4.90 -9.79 1.98
C LYS A 2 5.06 -8.29 2.25
N VAL A 3 4.70 -7.46 1.29
CA VAL A 3 4.85 -6.00 1.38
C VAL A 3 3.53 -5.32 1.04
N ILE A 4 3.03 -4.47 1.94
CA ILE A 4 1.95 -3.55 1.59
C ILE A 4 2.55 -2.35 0.86
N VAL A 5 1.96 -1.98 -0.27
CA VAL A 5 2.19 -0.69 -0.92
C VAL A 5 0.90 0.12 -0.87
N CYS A 6 0.98 1.32 -0.32
CA CYS A 6 -0.14 2.24 -0.25
C CYS A 6 0.30 3.69 -0.44
N GLY A 7 -0.62 4.60 -0.74
CA GLY A 7 -0.23 6.00 -0.90
C GLY A 7 -1.32 6.95 -1.38
N ASP A 8 -0.88 8.11 -1.84
CA ASP A 8 -1.75 9.15 -2.38
C ASP A 8 -2.51 8.64 -3.62
N ARG A 9 -3.79 9.01 -3.70
CA ARG A 9 -4.66 8.74 -4.84
C ARG A 9 -4.25 9.50 -6.10
N HIS A 10 -3.46 10.56 -5.94
CA HIS A 10 -2.93 11.37 -7.02
C HIS A 10 -1.43 11.16 -7.23
N TRP A 11 -0.83 10.16 -6.58
CA TRP A 11 0.57 9.84 -6.80
C TRP A 11 0.84 9.52 -8.27
N ILE A 12 1.81 10.21 -8.87
CA ILE A 12 2.26 10.00 -10.25
C ILE A 12 3.74 9.56 -10.34
N GLY A 13 4.47 9.53 -9.23
CA GLY A 13 5.89 9.17 -9.19
C GLY A 13 6.12 7.66 -9.38
N TRP A 14 5.98 7.16 -10.61
CA TRP A 14 6.21 5.74 -10.96
C TRP A 14 7.63 5.28 -10.60
N ALA A 15 8.62 6.13 -10.84
CA ALA A 15 10.02 5.82 -10.61
C ALA A 15 10.33 5.53 -9.13
N ALA A 16 9.73 6.31 -8.21
CA ALA A 16 9.90 6.11 -6.79
C ALA A 16 9.38 4.73 -6.34
N ILE A 17 8.19 4.34 -6.80
CA ILE A 17 7.62 3.02 -6.48
C ILE A 17 8.47 1.91 -7.11
N LYS A 18 8.81 2.03 -8.40
CA LYS A 18 9.63 1.04 -9.12
C LYS A 18 10.95 0.78 -8.40
N ARG A 19 11.67 1.85 -8.02
CA ARG A 19 12.96 1.74 -7.32
C ARG A 19 12.86 0.92 -6.04
N GLU A 20 11.81 1.11 -5.26
CA GLU A 20 11.65 0.36 -4.01
C GLU A 20 11.21 -1.07 -4.25
N LEU A 21 10.38 -1.33 -5.27
CA LEU A 21 10.02 -2.70 -5.66
C LEU A 21 11.23 -3.49 -6.18
N GLU A 22 12.15 -2.86 -6.91
CA GLU A 22 13.38 -3.51 -7.43
C GLU A 22 14.35 -3.94 -6.34
N ARG A 23 14.22 -3.40 -5.13
CA ARG A 23 15.03 -3.80 -3.97
C ARG A 23 14.45 -4.98 -3.20
N LEU A 24 13.26 -5.44 -3.56
CA LEU A 24 12.58 -6.54 -2.88
C LEU A 24 13.04 -7.88 -3.46
N PRO A 25 13.04 -8.95 -2.64
CA PRO A 25 13.23 -10.31 -3.15
C PRO A 25 12.24 -10.65 -4.28
N SER A 26 12.66 -11.47 -5.23
CA SER A 26 11.82 -11.87 -6.38
C SER A 26 10.59 -12.70 -6.00
N ASP A 27 10.57 -13.32 -4.81
CA ASP A 27 9.44 -14.05 -4.25
C ASP A 27 8.49 -13.16 -3.41
N THR A 28 8.58 -11.84 -3.58
CA THR A 28 7.75 -10.90 -2.83
C THR A 28 6.31 -10.89 -3.33
N VAL A 29 5.38 -10.91 -2.38
CA VAL A 29 3.95 -10.67 -2.59
C VAL A 29 3.65 -9.20 -2.30
N ILE A 30 3.18 -8.47 -3.31
CA ILE A 30 2.71 -7.10 -3.19
C ILE A 30 1.25 -7.10 -2.79
N ILE A 31 0.92 -6.36 -1.74
CA ILE A 31 -0.43 -6.17 -1.23
C ILE A 31 -0.79 -4.70 -1.40
N HIS A 32 -1.90 -4.40 -2.07
CA HIS A 32 -2.43 -3.04 -2.15
C HIS A 32 -3.96 -3.11 -2.17
N GLY A 33 -4.66 -1.98 -2.14
CA GLY A 33 -6.12 -2.02 -2.13
C GLY A 33 -6.82 -1.16 -3.15
N ALA A 34 -6.36 -1.32 -4.39
CA ALA A 34 -7.05 -0.87 -5.60
C ALA A 34 -7.42 0.62 -5.65
N ALA A 35 -6.81 1.46 -4.82
CA ALA A 35 -6.99 2.90 -4.96
C ALA A 35 -6.27 3.40 -6.23
N LYS A 36 -6.75 4.50 -6.80
CA LYS A 36 -6.00 5.26 -7.83
C LYS A 36 -4.65 5.70 -7.27
N GLY A 37 -3.73 6.10 -8.14
CA GLY A 37 -2.39 6.56 -7.74
C GLY A 37 -1.50 5.42 -7.29
N ALA A 38 -0.90 5.55 -6.11
CA ALA A 38 0.18 4.67 -5.63
C ALA A 38 -0.20 3.18 -5.63
N ASP A 39 -1.38 2.82 -5.11
CA ASP A 39 -1.87 1.44 -5.08
C ASP A 39 -1.95 0.84 -6.50
N THR A 40 -2.50 1.58 -7.47
CA THR A 40 -2.63 1.12 -8.87
C THR A 40 -1.25 0.96 -9.52
N ILE A 41 -0.36 1.94 -9.32
CA ILE A 41 1.00 1.91 -9.86
C ILE A 41 1.76 0.69 -9.33
N ALA A 42 1.69 0.44 -8.02
CA ALA A 42 2.32 -0.72 -7.40
C ALA A 42 1.78 -2.04 -7.94
N GLY A 43 0.47 -2.15 -8.14
CA GLY A 43 -0.14 -3.33 -8.74
C GLY A 43 0.36 -3.59 -10.16
N VAL A 44 0.40 -2.56 -11.01
CA VAL A 44 0.90 -2.67 -12.40
C VAL A 44 2.38 -3.05 -12.43
N LEU A 45 3.21 -2.40 -11.64
CA LEU A 45 4.65 -2.69 -11.58
C LEU A 45 4.92 -4.09 -11.03
N GLY A 46 4.23 -4.49 -9.96
CA GLY A 46 4.36 -5.83 -9.38
C GLY A 46 4.10 -6.93 -10.42
N VAL A 47 3.00 -6.83 -11.17
CA VAL A 47 2.69 -7.78 -12.25
C VAL A 47 3.78 -7.77 -13.33
N ARG A 48 4.23 -6.59 -13.77
CA ARG A 48 5.29 -6.47 -14.79
C ARG A 48 6.63 -7.06 -14.35
N MET A 49 6.90 -7.05 -13.05
CA MET A 49 8.12 -7.60 -12.45
C MET A 49 8.00 -9.09 -12.11
N GLY A 50 6.85 -9.73 -12.40
CA GLY A 50 6.62 -11.15 -12.09
C GLY A 50 6.35 -11.43 -10.61
N LEU A 51 6.04 -10.40 -9.81
CA LEU A 51 5.70 -10.54 -8.40
C LEU A 51 4.24 -10.99 -8.25
N GLU A 52 3.95 -11.77 -7.20
CA GLU A 52 2.55 -12.05 -6.84
C GLU A 52 1.89 -10.75 -6.34
N VAL A 53 0.71 -10.42 -6.86
CA VAL A 53 -0.05 -9.23 -6.45
C VAL A 53 -1.38 -9.64 -5.85
N ARG A 54 -1.64 -9.18 -4.61
CA ARG A 54 -2.92 -9.35 -3.91
C ARG A 54 -3.62 -8.02 -3.76
N VAL A 55 -4.84 -7.97 -4.26
CA VAL A 55 -5.65 -6.75 -4.33
C VAL A 55 -6.78 -6.81 -3.30
N TYR A 56 -6.90 -5.75 -2.50
CA TYR A 56 -7.94 -5.62 -1.48
C TYR A 56 -8.78 -4.36 -1.75
N PRO A 57 -9.80 -4.41 -2.63
CA PRO A 57 -10.66 -3.25 -2.88
C PRO A 57 -11.42 -2.84 -1.61
N ALA A 58 -11.79 -1.56 -1.53
CA ALA A 58 -12.63 -1.07 -0.44
C ALA A 58 -14.11 -1.20 -0.81
N GLU A 59 -14.87 -1.91 0.02
CA GLU A 59 -16.31 -2.16 -0.17
C GLU A 59 -17.14 -0.95 0.28
N TRP A 60 -17.16 0.10 -0.55
CA TRP A 60 -17.82 1.38 -0.22
C TRP A 60 -19.34 1.25 -0.11
N GLU A 61 -19.97 0.39 -0.91
CA GLU A 61 -21.42 0.16 -0.86
C GLU A 61 -21.84 -0.46 0.47
N GLN A 62 -21.03 -1.39 0.99
CA GLN A 62 -21.33 -2.10 2.23
C GLN A 62 -21.00 -1.28 3.49
N PHE A 63 -19.83 -0.63 3.53
CA PHE A 63 -19.32 -0.02 4.77
C PHE A 63 -19.23 1.51 4.73
N GLY A 64 -19.63 2.13 3.61
CA GLY A 64 -19.58 3.57 3.44
C GLY A 64 -18.20 4.16 3.79
N ARG A 65 -18.19 5.21 4.60
CA ARG A 65 -16.96 5.93 4.99
C ARG A 65 -15.92 5.06 5.71
N ALA A 66 -16.32 3.95 6.32
CA ALA A 66 -15.42 3.05 7.04
C ALA A 66 -14.70 2.06 6.11
N ALA A 67 -15.17 1.86 4.87
CA ALA A 67 -14.68 0.85 3.93
C ALA A 67 -13.14 0.90 3.76
N GLY A 68 -12.57 2.10 3.63
CA GLY A 68 -11.11 2.26 3.50
C GLY A 68 -10.33 1.76 4.70
N ALA A 69 -10.76 2.09 5.93
CA ALA A 69 -10.09 1.66 7.15
C ALA A 69 -10.28 0.15 7.43
N ILE A 70 -11.46 -0.39 7.08
CA ILE A 70 -11.74 -1.83 7.17
C ILE A 70 -10.83 -2.60 6.20
N ARG A 71 -10.76 -2.17 4.94
CA ARG A 71 -9.83 -2.72 3.95
C ARG A 71 -8.38 -2.67 4.44
N ASN A 72 -7.95 -1.56 5.03
CA ASN A 72 -6.59 -1.44 5.58
C ASN A 72 -6.31 -2.51 6.65
N LYS A 73 -7.30 -2.81 7.51
CA LYS A 73 -7.17 -3.91 8.49
C LYS A 73 -7.02 -5.26 7.79
N TRP A 74 -7.83 -5.55 6.77
CA TRP A 74 -7.73 -6.79 6.00
C TRP A 74 -6.37 -6.97 5.33
N MET A 75 -5.80 -5.90 4.74
CA MET A 75 -4.44 -5.95 4.19
C MET A 75 -3.41 -6.27 5.28
N LEU A 76 -3.54 -5.71 6.49
CA LEU A 76 -2.66 -6.03 7.61
C LEU A 76 -2.87 -7.44 8.17
N ASP A 77 -4.08 -7.97 8.11
CA ASP A 77 -4.39 -9.32 8.59
C ASP A 77 -3.76 -10.39 7.69
N ALA A 78 -3.34 -10.03 6.47
CA ALA A 78 -2.46 -10.85 5.63
C ALA A 78 -1.03 -10.98 6.18
N ARG A 79 -0.71 -10.32 7.30
CA ARG A 79 0.58 -10.33 8.03
C ARG A 79 1.77 -9.91 7.14
N PRO A 80 1.80 -8.66 6.65
CA PRO A 80 2.93 -8.16 5.90
C PRO A 80 4.17 -8.01 6.79
N ASN A 81 5.34 -8.08 6.16
CA ASN A 81 6.62 -7.81 6.80
C ASN A 81 6.98 -6.32 6.77
N LEU A 82 6.49 -5.60 5.76
CA LEU A 82 6.85 -4.21 5.46
C LEU A 82 5.66 -3.44 4.87
N VAL A 83 5.58 -2.15 5.17
CA VAL A 83 4.70 -1.18 4.50
C VAL A 83 5.56 -0.13 3.80
N LEU A 84 5.35 0.04 2.50
CA LEU A 84 5.87 1.15 1.71
C LEU A 84 4.73 2.16 1.47
N ALA A 85 4.82 3.33 2.09
CA ALA A 85 3.83 4.39 1.99
C ALA A 85 4.35 5.53 1.13
N PHE A 86 3.66 5.89 0.05
CA PHE A 86 4.05 6.95 -0.89
C PHE A 86 3.08 8.13 -0.77
N HIS A 87 3.48 9.20 -0.10
CA HIS A 87 2.59 10.35 0.15
C HIS A 87 3.35 11.62 0.57
N ASN A 88 3.19 12.71 -0.18
CA ASN A 88 3.93 13.98 0.04
C ASN A 88 3.52 14.76 1.29
N ASP A 89 2.25 14.71 1.70
CA ASP A 89 1.81 15.30 2.97
C ASP A 89 0.96 14.31 3.76
N ILE A 90 1.62 13.45 4.56
CA ILE A 90 0.95 12.41 5.33
C ILE A 90 -0.07 12.98 6.34
N ARG A 91 0.12 14.23 6.80
CA ARG A 91 -0.80 14.88 7.76
C ARG A 91 -2.18 15.16 7.15
N ARG A 92 -2.24 15.31 5.83
CA ARG A 92 -3.50 15.46 5.08
C ARG A 92 -4.08 14.13 4.61
N SER A 93 -3.36 13.02 4.82
CA SER A 93 -3.77 11.70 4.34
C SER A 93 -4.56 10.91 5.37
N ARG A 94 -5.88 10.90 5.28
CA ARG A 94 -6.70 10.05 6.18
C ARG A 94 -6.44 8.56 5.98
N GLY A 95 -6.30 8.10 4.73
CA GLY A 95 -6.16 6.69 4.38
C GLY A 95 -4.76 6.14 4.67
N THR A 96 -3.73 6.82 4.18
CA THR A 96 -2.34 6.38 4.35
C THR A 96 -1.89 6.56 5.80
N ALA A 97 -2.25 7.66 6.48
CA ALA A 97 -1.92 7.81 7.90
C ALA A 97 -2.62 6.75 8.76
N ASN A 98 -3.86 6.37 8.41
CA ASN A 98 -4.53 5.24 9.06
C ASN A 98 -3.69 3.96 8.93
N MET A 99 -3.30 3.57 7.71
CA MET A 99 -2.46 2.37 7.48
C MET A 99 -1.16 2.41 8.29
N ILE A 100 -0.41 3.51 8.21
CA ILE A 100 0.85 3.68 8.95
C ILE A 100 0.63 3.50 10.45
N GLY A 101 -0.41 4.13 11.00
CA GLY A 101 -0.74 4.06 12.42
C GLY A 101 -1.06 2.63 12.87
N ILE A 102 -1.87 1.89 12.12
CA ILE A 102 -2.22 0.50 12.49
C ILE A 102 -1.06 -0.47 12.25
N ALA A 103 -0.20 -0.24 11.25
CA ALA A 103 0.98 -1.05 10.97
C ALA A 103 2.02 -0.93 12.09
N ARG A 104 2.35 0.31 12.50
CA ARG A 104 3.28 0.58 13.61
C ARG A 104 2.79 -0.01 14.92
N LYS A 105 1.49 0.08 15.22
CA LYS A 105 0.90 -0.55 16.42
C LYS A 105 1.05 -2.06 16.43
N LYS A 106 1.07 -2.71 15.26
CA LYS A 106 1.31 -4.16 15.11
C LYS A 106 2.81 -4.51 14.99
N GLY A 107 3.72 -3.54 15.14
CA GLY A 107 5.16 -3.77 15.03
C GLY A 107 5.66 -4.03 13.60
N VAL A 108 4.86 -3.71 12.58
CA VAL A 108 5.27 -3.85 11.17
C VAL A 108 6.14 -2.65 10.78
N GLU A 109 7.26 -2.92 10.11
CA GLU A 109 8.14 -1.86 9.58
C GLU A 109 7.40 -1.00 8.56
N VAL A 110 7.59 0.32 8.63
CA VAL A 110 6.98 1.28 7.71
C VAL A 110 8.05 2.22 7.16
N LYS A 111 8.11 2.33 5.83
CA LYS A 111 8.91 3.34 5.12
C LYS A 111 7.97 4.33 4.44
N LEU A 112 8.14 5.61 4.73
CA LEU A 112 7.39 6.70 4.10
C LEU A 112 8.29 7.37 3.05
N PHE A 113 7.73 7.58 1.86
CA PHE A 113 8.39 8.23 0.74
C PHE A 113 7.59 9.45 0.33
N GLU A 114 8.33 10.51 0.06
CA GLU A 114 7.87 11.80 -0.43
C GLU A 114 8.63 12.05 -1.75
N ASP A 115 7.98 12.76 -2.67
CA ASP A 115 8.51 13.19 -3.98
C ASP A 115 8.39 14.71 -4.13
#